data_AF-G8M0V0-F1
#
_entry.id   AF-G8M0V0-F1
#
_cell.length_a   1.000
_cell.length_b   1.000
_cell.length_c   1.000
_cell.angle_alpha   90.00
_cell.angle_beta   90.00
_cell.angle_gamma   90.00
#
_symmetry.space_group_name_H-M   'P 1'
#
loop_
_entity.id
_entity.type
_entity.pdbx_description
1 polymer ?
#
loop_
_entity_poly.entity_id
_entity_poly.type
_entity_poly.pdbx_seq_one_letter_code
_entity_poly.pdbx_strand_id
1 'polypeptide(L)'
;MKAVSNNAMFELADRLKELREAKKAVEEELKSINAEIDDVEYRLSELMISSETQNFTRAGTMFCLSTTTRASAAAGMKEELFDALRSKGFGELIYETVNANSLSAFVKEQIAENGDELPDWLKGLVNVFEKTTVTVRKAAR
;
A
#
# COMPACT_ATOMS: atom_id res chain seq x y z
N MET A 1 29.77 31.13 12.32
CA MET A 1 28.83 30.00 12.18
C MET A 1 28.82 29.22 13.49
N LYS A 2 27.89 29.52 14.41
CA LYS A 2 27.83 28.91 15.74
C LYS A 2 26.41 28.35 15.98
N ALA A 3 26.35 27.12 16.46
CA ALA A 3 25.25 26.51 17.22
C ALA A 3 23.89 26.20 16.55
N VAL A 4 23.77 26.14 15.22
CA VAL A 4 22.56 25.58 14.57
C VAL A 4 22.63 24.05 14.40
N SER A 5 23.77 23.40 14.67
CA SER A 5 24.06 22.08 14.10
C SER A 5 23.81 20.81 14.93
N ASN A 6 23.57 20.86 16.25
CA ASN A 6 23.30 19.62 17.03
C ASN A 6 21.88 19.57 17.59
N ASN A 7 21.36 20.67 18.13
CA ASN A 7 20.03 20.67 18.75
C ASN A 7 18.91 20.40 17.72
N ALA A 8 18.95 21.06 16.56
CA ALA A 8 17.97 20.83 15.50
C ALA A 8 18.03 19.39 14.94
N MET A 9 19.21 18.76 14.91
CA MET A 9 19.35 17.35 14.49
C MET A 9 18.69 16.41 15.50
N PHE A 10 18.87 16.64 16.80
CA PHE A 10 18.21 15.85 17.84
C PHE A 10 16.70 16.08 17.86
N GLU A 11 16.23 17.33 17.75
CA GLU A 11 14.80 17.65 17.64
C GLU A 11 14.13 16.95 16.44
N LEU A 12 14.79 16.96 15.27
CA LEU A 12 14.28 16.24 14.10
C LEU A 12 14.32 14.72 14.26
N ALA A 13 15.34 14.18 14.94
CA ALA A 13 15.43 12.74 15.22
C ALA A 13 14.31 12.28 16.18
N ASP A 14 14.08 13.04 17.24
CA ASP A 14 12.99 12.80 18.19
C ASP A 14 11.64 12.90 17.48
N ARG A 15 11.45 13.95 16.67
CA ARG A 15 10.23 14.12 15.87
C ARG A 15 10.00 12.99 14.88
N LEU A 16 11.05 12.52 14.19
CA LEU A 16 10.97 11.39 13.26
C LEU A 16 10.56 10.10 13.98
N LYS A 17 11.07 9.88 15.20
CA LYS A 17 10.71 8.74 16.03
C LYS A 17 9.23 8.81 16.45
N GLU A 18 8.80 9.94 17.00
CA GLU A 18 7.41 10.18 17.40
C GLU A 18 6.44 9.94 16.23
N LEU A 19 6.76 10.47 15.05
CA LEU A 19 5.91 10.31 13.86
C LEU A 19 5.80 8.85 13.41
N ARG A 20 6.88 8.07 13.52
CA ARG A 20 6.84 6.63 13.17
C ARG A 20 6.04 5.83 14.20
N GLU A 21 6.16 6.16 15.48
CA GLU A 21 5.37 5.53 16.55
C GLU A 21 3.88 5.88 16.43
N ALA A 22 3.56 7.16 16.20
CA ALA A 22 2.20 7.62 15.97
C ALA A 22 1.58 6.98 14.71
N LYS A 23 2.33 6.92 13.59
CA LYS A 23 1.89 6.22 12.38
C LYS A 23 1.54 4.76 12.67
N LYS A 24 2.40 4.05 13.40
CA LYS A 24 2.16 2.65 13.74
C LYS A 24 0.90 2.49 14.60
N ALA A 25 0.69 3.35 15.59
CA ALA A 25 -0.50 3.32 16.43
C ALA A 25 -1.79 3.56 15.61
N VAL A 26 -1.78 4.55 14.71
CA VAL A 26 -2.92 4.82 13.81
C VAL A 26 -3.16 3.65 12.84
N GLU A 27 -2.11 3.02 12.32
CA GLU A 27 -2.25 1.82 11.47
C GLU A 27 -2.84 0.63 12.23
N GLU A 28 -2.59 0.49 13.53
CA GLU A 28 -3.20 -0.54 14.39
C GLU A 28 -4.67 -0.20 14.70
N GLU A 29 -4.97 1.05 15.03
CA GLU A 29 -6.33 1.54 15.25
C GLU A 29 -7.20 1.38 13.99
N LEU A 30 -6.66 1.75 12.82
CA LEU A 30 -7.34 1.58 11.53
C LEU A 30 -7.71 0.12 11.26
N LYS A 31 -6.82 -0.82 11.59
CA LYS A 31 -7.12 -2.26 11.46
C LYS A 31 -8.26 -2.68 12.39
N SER A 32 -8.28 -2.17 13.62
CA SER A 32 -9.35 -2.46 14.58
C SER A 32 -10.68 -1.91 14.10
N ILE A 33 -10.72 -0.66 13.63
CA ILE A 33 -11.93 -0.01 13.11
C ILE A 33 -12.47 -0.77 11.91
N ASN A 34 -11.61 -1.16 10.96
CA ASN A 34 -12.04 -1.94 9.80
C ASN A 34 -12.64 -3.29 10.20
N ALA A 35 -12.05 -3.98 11.17
CA ALA A 35 -12.60 -5.25 11.66
C ALA A 35 -13.96 -5.08 12.37
N GLU A 36 -14.14 -3.99 13.11
CA GLU A 36 -15.43 -3.66 13.74
C GLU A 36 -16.49 -3.28 12.70
N ILE A 37 -16.12 -2.52 11.67
CA ILE A 37 -17.00 -2.22 10.53
C ILE A 37 -17.45 -3.51 9.87
N ASP A 38 -16.53 -4.41 9.53
CA ASP A 38 -16.86 -5.68 8.87
C ASP A 38 -17.84 -6.53 9.71
N ASP A 39 -17.63 -6.63 11.04
CA ASP A 39 -18.53 -7.37 11.95
C ASP A 39 -19.91 -6.70 12.06
N VAL A 40 -19.97 -5.38 12.19
CA VAL A 40 -21.24 -4.65 12.29
C VAL A 40 -22.01 -4.69 10.97
N GLU A 41 -21.33 -4.53 9.83
CA GLU A 41 -21.94 -4.65 8.50
C GLU A 41 -22.52 -6.05 8.29
N TYR A 42 -21.78 -7.10 8.65
CA TYR A 42 -22.27 -8.48 8.60
C TYR A 42 -23.55 -8.65 9.43
N ARG A 43 -23.53 -8.28 10.71
CA ARG A 43 -24.69 -8.41 11.61
C ARG A 43 -25.88 -7.59 11.13
N LEU A 44 -25.64 -6.37 10.66
CA LEU A 44 -26.69 -5.52 10.13
C LEU A 44 -27.31 -6.14 8.88
N SER A 45 -26.50 -6.68 7.98
CA SER A 45 -26.99 -7.36 6.77
C SER A 45 -27.82 -8.60 7.10
N GLU A 46 -27.39 -9.43 8.05
CA GLU A 46 -28.14 -10.60 8.52
C GLU A 46 -29.49 -10.21 9.13
N LEU A 47 -29.52 -9.16 9.94
CA LEU A 47 -30.76 -8.64 10.51
C LEU A 47 -31.69 -8.14 9.40
N MET A 48 -31.19 -7.33 8.46
CA MET A 48 -31.95 -6.83 7.32
C MET A 48 -32.51 -7.96 6.45
N ILE A 49 -31.75 -9.03 6.23
CA ILE A 49 -32.21 -10.23 5.52
C ILE A 49 -33.32 -10.92 6.32
N SER A 50 -33.09 -11.17 7.60
CA SER A 50 -34.06 -11.86 8.48
C SER A 50 -35.37 -11.10 8.67
N SER A 51 -35.33 -9.77 8.59
CA SER A 51 -36.49 -8.89 8.70
C SER A 51 -37.05 -8.46 7.34
N GLU A 52 -36.60 -9.09 6.24
CA GLU A 52 -37.00 -8.76 4.86
C GLU A 52 -36.91 -7.26 4.53
N THR A 53 -35.97 -6.56 5.17
CA THR A 53 -35.78 -5.11 5.07
C THR A 53 -34.74 -4.79 4.02
N GLN A 54 -35.18 -4.46 2.80
CA GLN A 54 -34.27 -4.11 1.70
C GLN A 54 -33.48 -2.82 1.98
N ASN A 55 -34.11 -1.84 2.60
CA ASN A 55 -33.48 -0.58 3.00
C ASN A 55 -34.22 0.10 4.15
N PHE A 56 -33.54 0.98 4.87
CA PHE A 56 -34.13 1.87 5.86
C PHE A 56 -33.34 3.17 5.97
N THR A 57 -33.98 4.22 6.48
CA THR A 57 -33.32 5.51 6.77
C THR A 57 -33.32 5.79 8.26
N ARG A 58 -32.15 6.12 8.82
CA ARG A 58 -31.99 6.50 10.23
C ARG A 58 -31.07 7.70 10.32
N ALA A 59 -31.51 8.75 11.03
CA ALA A 59 -30.72 9.97 11.26
C ALA A 59 -30.16 10.63 9.99
N GLY A 60 -30.91 10.58 8.88
CA GLY A 60 -30.50 11.16 7.59
C GLY A 60 -29.60 10.25 6.73
N THR A 61 -29.26 9.06 7.21
CA THR A 61 -28.47 8.07 6.45
C THR A 61 -29.36 6.92 6.00
N MET A 62 -29.27 6.57 4.71
CA MET A 62 -29.97 5.42 4.12
C MET A 62 -29.04 4.21 4.10
N PHE A 63 -29.55 3.08 4.58
CA PHE A 63 -28.88 1.79 4.61
C PHE A 63 -29.63 0.85 3.68
N CYS A 64 -28.93 0.23 2.72
CA CYS A 64 -29.55 -0.65 1.71
C CYS A 64 -28.77 -1.96 1.63
N LEU A 65 -29.47 -3.09 1.53
CA LEU A 65 -28.87 -4.34 1.09
C LEU A 65 -28.46 -4.19 -0.37
N SER A 66 -27.21 -4.52 -0.66
CA SER A 66 -26.71 -4.63 -2.03
C SER A 66 -25.94 -5.94 -2.17
N THR A 67 -26.16 -6.62 -3.29
CA THR A 67 -25.41 -7.83 -3.64
C THR A 67 -24.42 -7.48 -4.72
N THR A 68 -23.13 -7.60 -4.42
CA THR A 68 -22.06 -7.41 -5.39
C THR A 68 -21.25 -8.70 -5.49
N THR A 69 -21.10 -9.24 -6.69
CA THR A 69 -20.18 -10.37 -6.90
C THR A 69 -18.75 -9.90 -6.69
N ARG A 70 -18.09 -10.46 -5.68
CA ARG A 70 -16.66 -10.30 -5.46
C ARG A 70 -15.98 -11.59 -5.89
N ALA A 71 -14.93 -11.47 -6.71
CA ALA A 71 -14.10 -12.59 -7.12
C ALA A 71 -12.65 -12.28 -6.75
N SER A 72 -11.98 -13.26 -6.17
CA SER A 72 -10.54 -13.24 -5.90
C SER A 72 -9.93 -14.54 -6.39
N ALA A 73 -8.63 -14.53 -6.68
CA ALA A 73 -7.91 -15.76 -6.97
C ALA A 73 -8.01 -16.71 -5.77
N ALA A 74 -8.29 -17.98 -6.03
CA ALA A 74 -8.13 -19.01 -5.00
C ALA A 74 -6.67 -19.06 -4.52
N ALA A 75 -6.46 -19.50 -3.29
CA ALA A 75 -5.13 -19.55 -2.68
C ALA A 75 -4.16 -20.36 -3.58
N GLY A 76 -3.05 -19.74 -3.97
CA GLY A 76 -2.03 -20.35 -4.83
C GLY A 76 -2.34 -20.33 -6.34
N MET A 77 -3.57 -20.02 -6.76
CA MET A 77 -4.02 -20.15 -8.16
C MET A 77 -3.85 -18.87 -8.99
N LYS A 78 -2.96 -17.97 -8.56
CA LYS A 78 -2.83 -16.64 -9.18
C LYS A 78 -2.28 -16.75 -10.61
N GLU A 79 -1.24 -17.55 -10.81
CA GLU A 79 -0.59 -17.69 -12.12
C GLU A 79 -1.52 -18.41 -13.10
N GLU A 80 -2.20 -19.47 -12.66
CA GLU A 80 -3.19 -20.18 -13.48
C GLU A 80 -4.38 -19.29 -13.84
N LEU A 81 -4.82 -18.42 -12.92
CA LEU A 81 -5.84 -17.41 -13.23
C LEU A 81 -5.34 -16.43 -14.29
N PHE A 82 -4.10 -15.95 -14.18
CA PHE A 82 -3.52 -15.03 -15.16
C PHE A 82 -3.42 -15.69 -16.54
N ASP A 83 -2.94 -16.93 -16.62
CA ASP A 83 -2.86 -17.67 -17.87
C ASP A 83 -4.25 -17.95 -18.47
N ALA A 84 -5.23 -18.32 -17.64
CA ALA A 84 -6.61 -18.47 -18.08
C ALA A 84 -7.16 -17.16 -18.66
N LEU A 85 -6.97 -16.03 -17.98
CA LEU A 85 -7.41 -14.72 -18.44
C LEU A 85 -6.73 -14.32 -19.77
N ARG A 86 -5.42 -14.49 -19.90
CA ARG A 86 -4.68 -14.24 -21.16
C ARG A 86 -5.20 -15.11 -22.29
N SER A 87 -5.37 -16.42 -22.05
CA SER A 87 -5.86 -17.36 -23.06
C SER A 87 -7.27 -17.05 -23.58
N LYS A 88 -8.07 -16.35 -22.77
CA LYS A 88 -9.43 -15.91 -23.11
C LYS A 88 -9.50 -14.49 -23.64
N GLY A 89 -8.35 -13.82 -23.84
CA GLY A 89 -8.29 -12.47 -24.39
C GLY A 89 -8.53 -11.36 -23.35
N PHE A 90 -8.62 -11.68 -22.06
CA PHE A 90 -8.81 -10.72 -20.98
C PHE A 90 -7.49 -10.33 -20.31
N GLY A 91 -6.39 -10.32 -21.08
CA GLY A 91 -5.07 -9.94 -20.58
C GLY A 91 -5.01 -8.52 -20.02
N GLU A 92 -5.88 -7.62 -20.48
CA GLU A 92 -6.00 -6.25 -19.98
C GLU A 92 -6.45 -6.14 -18.52
N LEU A 93 -7.07 -7.18 -17.97
CA LEU A 93 -7.41 -7.25 -16.54
C LEU A 93 -6.18 -7.50 -15.66
N ILE A 94 -5.06 -7.91 -16.26
CA ILE A 94 -3.82 -8.23 -15.57
C ILE A 94 -2.94 -6.99 -15.55
N TYR A 95 -2.70 -6.46 -14.35
CA TYR A 95 -1.75 -5.37 -14.13
C TYR A 95 -0.37 -5.96 -13.78
N GLU A 96 0.50 -6.04 -14.76
CA GLU A 96 1.91 -6.37 -14.56
C GLU A 96 2.64 -5.12 -14.04
N THR A 97 3.28 -5.25 -12.89
CA THR A 97 4.02 -4.15 -12.27
C THR A 97 5.48 -4.54 -12.11
N VAL A 98 6.38 -3.61 -12.39
CA VAL A 98 7.79 -3.78 -12.07
C VAL A 98 8.01 -3.35 -10.63
N ASN A 99 8.65 -4.20 -9.83
CA ASN A 99 8.98 -3.85 -8.45
C ASN A 99 9.97 -2.67 -8.44
N ALA A 100 9.58 -1.56 -7.80
CA ALA A 100 10.38 -0.34 -7.79
C ALA A 100 11.77 -0.51 -7.14
N ASN A 101 11.90 -1.39 -6.14
CA ASN A 101 13.19 -1.66 -5.50
C ASN A 101 14.10 -2.49 -6.41
N SER A 102 13.54 -3.54 -7.03
CA SER A 102 14.28 -4.35 -8.02
C SER A 102 14.70 -3.51 -9.22
N LEU A 103 13.80 -2.64 -9.72
CA LEU A 103 14.12 -1.71 -10.80
C LEU A 103 15.23 -0.74 -10.40
N SER A 104 15.17 -0.19 -9.18
CA SER A 104 16.21 0.73 -8.69
C SER A 104 17.57 0.06 -8.56
N ALA A 105 17.63 -1.18 -8.07
CA ALA A 105 18.86 -1.96 -8.00
C ALA A 105 19.41 -2.25 -9.40
N PHE A 106 18.56 -2.73 -10.31
CA PHE A 106 18.91 -3.00 -11.70
C PHE A 106 19.42 -1.74 -12.42
N VAL A 107 18.69 -0.61 -12.33
CA VAL A 107 19.11 0.65 -12.97
C VAL A 107 20.45 1.14 -12.42
N LYS A 108 20.71 0.97 -11.11
CA LYS A 108 22.01 1.31 -10.52
C LYS A 108 23.15 0.45 -11.10
N GLU A 109 22.93 -0.85 -11.27
CA GLU A 109 23.89 -1.75 -11.91
C GLU A 109 24.14 -1.34 -13.37
N GLN A 110 23.07 -1.04 -14.12
CA GLN A 110 23.17 -0.58 -15.50
C GLN A 110 23.94 0.74 -15.66
N ILE A 111 23.79 1.67 -14.71
CA ILE A 111 24.58 2.91 -14.68
C ILE A 111 26.06 2.60 -14.44
N ALA A 112 26.38 1.75 -13.45
CA ALA A 112 27.76 1.39 -13.12
C ALA A 112 28.48 0.66 -14.28
N GLU A 113 27.77 -0.21 -15.01
CA GLU A 113 28.30 -0.92 -16.18
C GLU A 113 28.44 -0.01 -17.40
N ASN A 114 27.68 1.09 -17.46
CA ASN A 114 27.66 2.06 -18.55
C ASN A 114 28.43 3.35 -18.19
N GLY A 115 29.56 3.22 -17.48
CA GLY A 115 30.47 4.34 -17.20
C GLY A 115 29.89 5.43 -16.30
N ASP A 116 29.07 5.04 -15.34
CA ASP A 116 28.34 5.92 -14.42
C ASP A 116 27.30 6.83 -15.10
N GLU A 117 26.86 6.48 -16.31
CA GLU A 117 25.79 7.18 -17.04
C GLU A 117 24.57 6.28 -17.29
N LEU A 118 23.37 6.88 -17.26
CA LEU A 118 22.13 6.16 -17.59
C LEU A 118 22.11 5.73 -19.07
N PRO A 119 21.93 4.44 -19.39
CA PRO A 119 21.85 3.97 -20.77
C PRO A 119 20.71 4.62 -21.57
N ASP A 120 20.93 4.84 -22.87
CA ASP A 120 19.98 5.54 -23.74
C ASP A 120 18.59 4.88 -23.79
N TRP A 121 18.52 3.55 -23.74
CA TRP A 121 17.26 2.83 -23.80
C TRP A 121 16.37 3.03 -22.56
N LEU A 122 16.95 3.48 -21.43
CA LEU A 122 16.22 3.84 -20.22
C LEU A 122 15.89 5.34 -20.12
N LYS A 123 16.51 6.18 -20.96
CA LYS A 123 16.28 7.63 -20.93
C LYS A 123 14.82 7.94 -21.22
N GLY A 124 14.20 8.75 -20.34
CA GLY A 124 12.79 9.12 -20.43
C GLY A 124 11.79 8.05 -19.94
N LEU A 125 12.25 6.81 -19.69
CA LEU A 125 11.43 5.75 -19.12
C LEU A 125 11.54 5.68 -17.59
N VAL A 126 12.68 6.10 -17.04
CA VAL A 126 12.92 6.12 -15.59
C VAL A 126 13.34 7.51 -15.12
N ASN A 127 12.96 7.85 -13.89
CA ASN A 127 13.47 9.02 -13.19
C ASN A 127 14.49 8.57 -12.14
N VAL A 128 15.76 8.96 -12.31
CA VAL A 128 16.86 8.58 -11.42
C VAL A 128 17.22 9.76 -10.55
N PHE A 129 17.18 9.56 -9.23
CA PHE A 129 17.62 10.55 -8.26
C PHE A 129 18.22 9.86 -7.04
N GLU A 130 19.20 10.50 -6.42
CA GLU A 130 19.73 10.06 -5.14
C GLU A 130 18.84 10.55 -4.00
N LYS A 131 18.46 9.64 -3.11
CA LYS A 131 17.69 9.95 -1.91
C LYS A 131 18.47 9.60 -0.66
N THR A 132 18.97 10.62 0.03
CA THR A 132 19.53 10.44 1.39
C THR A 132 18.38 10.22 2.38
N THR A 133 18.42 9.13 3.13
CA THR A 133 17.37 8.80 4.11
C THR A 133 17.97 8.48 5.47
N VAL A 134 17.23 8.82 6.54
CA VAL A 134 17.57 8.43 7.92
C VAL A 134 16.89 7.11 8.23
N THR A 135 17.70 6.09 8.57
CA THR A 135 17.20 4.79 9.04
C THR A 135 17.24 4.72 10.56
N VAL A 136 16.12 4.37 11.19
CA VAL A 136 16.01 4.23 12.65
C VAL A 136 16.22 2.76 13.02
N ARG A 137 17.21 2.48 13.87
CA ARG A 137 17.49 1.14 14.40
C ARG A 137 17.67 1.20 15.92
N LYS A 138 17.30 0.14 16.63
CA LYS A 138 17.56 0.03 18.07
C LYS A 138 19.06 -0.16 18.28
N ALA A 139 19.66 0.58 19.20
CA ALA A 139 21.06 0.40 19.56
C ALA A 139 21.25 -0.96 20.27
N ALA A 140 22.34 -1.65 19.96
CA ALA A 140 22.82 -2.74 20.80
C ALA A 140 23.27 -2.16 22.15
N ARG A 141 22.99 -2.87 23.24
CA ARG A 141 23.41 -2.48 24.59
C ARG A 141 24.92 -2.56 24.74
#